data_AF-A0A816MM77-F1
#
_entry.id   AF-A0A816MM77-F1
#
_cell.length_a   1.000
_cell.length_b   1.000
_cell.length_c   1.000
_cell.angle_alpha   90.00
_cell.angle_beta   90.00
_cell.angle_gamma   90.00
#
_symmetry.space_group_name_H-M   'P 1'
#
loop_
_entity.id
_entity.type
_entity.pdbx_description
1 polymer ?
#
loop_
_entity_poly.entity_id
_entity_poly.type
_entity_poly.pdbx_seq_one_letter_code
_entity_poly.pdbx_strand_id
1 'polypeptide(L)'
;MISSNYCSACYECDDTCYCSGCKDYFCDDDFKSHREMLINELDEFTADRKDLQKNINEGNSNQRSVLDITATFDEWEERTIEKVKQAAELAKKQVVKIINSNQEESAIRFRNISKELDDRRVKKSVLEHDITRLKQEIYQLKEDVIRMIQTSTIELNMKQGDEIEWNEMMYVEKKSVTLCNRWHQLKPIGKYLSRS
;
A
#
# COMPACT_ATOMS: atom_id res chain seq x y z
N MET A 1 -16.95 -5.76 75.58
CA MET A 1 -17.57 -5.07 74.43
C MET A 1 -18.34 -6.12 73.67
N ILE A 2 -19.67 -6.05 73.68
CA ILE A 2 -20.54 -7.05 73.05
C ILE A 2 -20.63 -6.66 71.57
N SER A 3 -19.92 -7.37 70.71
CA SER A 3 -20.08 -7.23 69.26
C SER A 3 -21.42 -7.85 68.91
N SER A 4 -22.43 -7.02 68.71
CA SER A 4 -23.71 -7.52 68.24
C SER A 4 -23.58 -7.88 66.76
N ASN A 5 -23.74 -9.16 66.45
CA ASN A 5 -23.68 -9.69 65.09
C ASN A 5 -25.02 -9.42 64.39
N TYR A 6 -25.40 -8.16 64.25
CA TYR A 6 -26.61 -7.78 63.50
C TYR A 6 -26.35 -7.89 61.99
N CYS A 7 -27.40 -8.20 61.24
CA CYS A 7 -27.34 -8.22 59.78
C CYS A 7 -26.98 -6.83 59.23
N SER A 8 -25.95 -6.74 58.38
CA SER A 8 -25.50 -5.50 57.74
C SER A 8 -26.48 -4.95 56.70
N ALA A 9 -27.45 -5.75 56.24
CA ALA A 9 -28.48 -5.33 55.28
C ALA A 9 -29.76 -4.83 55.97
N CYS A 10 -30.33 -5.61 56.90
CA CYS A 10 -31.61 -5.29 57.54
C CYS A 10 -31.51 -4.79 58.99
N TYR A 11 -30.38 -4.99 59.69
CA TYR A 11 -30.13 -4.56 61.08
C TYR A 11 -31.10 -5.10 62.15
N GLU A 12 -31.97 -6.06 61.81
CA GLU A 12 -33.07 -6.51 62.67
C GLU A 12 -32.94 -7.96 63.19
N CYS A 13 -31.91 -8.70 62.76
CA CYS A 13 -31.76 -10.13 63.08
C CYS A 13 -30.51 -10.41 63.93
N ASP A 14 -30.68 -11.24 64.97
CA ASP A 14 -29.61 -11.69 65.88
C ASP A 14 -28.86 -12.93 65.38
N ASP A 15 -29.49 -13.74 64.52
CA ASP A 15 -28.86 -14.92 63.91
C ASP A 15 -28.30 -14.55 62.54
N THR A 16 -26.97 -14.58 62.42
CA THR A 16 -26.26 -14.10 61.24
C THR A 16 -25.12 -15.01 60.78
N CYS A 17 -24.96 -15.06 59.46
CA CYS A 17 -23.89 -15.75 58.75
C CYS A 17 -22.85 -14.72 58.28
N TYR A 18 -21.58 -15.09 58.35
CA TYR A 18 -20.48 -14.23 57.91
C TYR A 18 -20.14 -14.47 56.43
N CYS A 19 -20.15 -13.40 55.62
CA CYS A 19 -19.64 -13.43 54.25
C CYS A 19 -18.16 -13.04 54.22
N SER A 20 -17.25 -13.98 53.90
CA SER A 20 -15.82 -13.69 53.82
C SER A 20 -15.43 -12.74 52.68
N GLY A 21 -16.24 -12.66 51.62
CA GLY A 21 -16.02 -11.77 50.48
C GLY A 21 -16.29 -10.30 50.83
N CYS A 22 -17.43 -10.03 51.46
CA CYS A 22 -17.82 -8.68 51.91
C CYS A 22 -17.17 -8.30 53.24
N LYS A 23 -16.76 -9.30 54.04
CA LYS A 23 -16.34 -9.15 55.44
C LYS A 23 -17.43 -8.62 56.37
N ASP A 24 -18.69 -8.94 56.07
CA ASP A 24 -19.89 -8.49 56.78
C ASP A 24 -20.78 -9.67 57.20
N TYR A 25 -21.70 -9.42 58.14
CA TYR A 25 -22.67 -10.40 58.66
C TYR A 25 -24.05 -10.17 58.03
N PHE A 26 -24.74 -11.24 57.66
CA PHE A 26 -26.07 -11.18 57.05
C PHE A 26 -27.01 -12.19 57.74
N CYS A 27 -28.29 -11.87 57.88
CA CYS A 27 -29.27 -12.91 58.23
C CYS A 27 -29.40 -13.92 57.07
N ASP A 28 -29.98 -15.09 57.32
CA ASP A 28 -30.06 -16.17 56.32
C ASP A 28 -30.75 -15.72 55.01
N ASP A 29 -31.83 -14.93 55.11
CA ASP A 29 -32.57 -14.42 53.95
C ASP A 29 -31.74 -13.40 53.14
N ASP A 30 -31.10 -12.44 53.81
CA ASP A 30 -30.25 -11.45 53.15
C ASP A 30 -28.97 -12.08 52.59
N PHE A 31 -28.45 -13.13 53.23
CA PHE A 31 -27.28 -13.87 52.74
C PHE A 31 -27.62 -14.67 51.47
N LYS A 32 -28.80 -15.29 51.41
CA LYS A 32 -29.31 -15.95 50.21
C LYS A 32 -29.51 -14.96 49.06
N SER A 33 -30.16 -13.83 49.34
CA SER A 33 -30.35 -12.74 48.38
C SER A 33 -29.02 -12.20 47.85
N HIS A 34 -28.05 -11.96 48.75
CA HIS A 34 -26.69 -11.55 48.37
C HIS A 34 -26.01 -12.55 47.44
N ARG A 35 -26.10 -13.84 47.74
CA ARG A 35 -25.51 -14.89 46.92
C ARG A 35 -26.20 -15.02 45.56
N GLU A 36 -27.52 -14.87 45.52
CA GLU A 36 -28.30 -14.89 44.28
C GLU A 36 -27.93 -13.70 43.37
N MET A 37 -27.75 -12.50 43.93
CA MET A 37 -27.24 -11.34 43.17
C MET A 37 -25.87 -11.61 42.53
N LEU A 38 -24.92 -12.20 43.28
CA LEU A 38 -23.59 -12.51 42.75
C LEU A 38 -23.64 -13.57 41.63
N ILE A 39 -24.53 -14.55 41.74
CA ILE A 39 -24.74 -15.56 40.69
C ILE A 39 -25.30 -14.89 39.44
N ASN A 40 -26.28 -14.00 39.58
CA ASN A 40 -26.86 -13.26 38.45
C ASN A 40 -25.80 -12.38 37.76
N GLU A 41 -24.96 -11.66 38.51
CA GLU A 41 -23.86 -10.87 37.94
C GLU A 41 -22.85 -11.75 37.16
N LEU A 42 -22.54 -12.94 37.68
CA LEU A 42 -21.65 -13.89 37.01
C LEU A 42 -22.26 -14.45 35.72
N ASP A 43 -23.57 -14.68 35.71
CA ASP A 43 -24.31 -15.13 34.53
C ASP A 43 -24.33 -14.04 33.45
N GLU A 44 -24.56 -12.78 33.82
CA GLU A 44 -24.45 -11.63 32.92
C GLU A 44 -23.04 -11.51 32.32
N PHE A 45 -21.99 -11.56 33.16
CA PHE A 45 -20.61 -11.52 32.68
C PHE A 45 -20.27 -12.70 31.76
N THR A 46 -20.85 -13.87 32.02
CA THR A 46 -20.69 -15.05 31.17
C THR A 46 -21.36 -14.89 29.82
N ALA A 47 -22.52 -14.21 29.77
CA ALA A 47 -23.19 -13.86 28.52
C ALA A 47 -22.36 -12.84 27.72
N ASP A 48 -21.88 -11.76 28.36
CA ASP A 48 -21.01 -10.76 27.73
C ASP A 48 -19.74 -11.39 27.14
N ARG A 49 -19.14 -12.34 27.87
CA ARG A 49 -17.96 -13.09 27.38
C ARG A 49 -18.27 -13.90 26.13
N LYS A 50 -19.45 -14.55 26.07
CA LYS A 50 -19.88 -15.33 24.89
C LYS A 50 -20.11 -14.42 23.69
N ASP A 51 -20.73 -13.27 23.90
CA ASP A 51 -20.97 -12.28 22.85
C ASP A 51 -19.65 -11.69 22.32
N LEU A 52 -18.70 -11.38 23.22
CA LEU A 52 -17.37 -10.96 22.81
C LEU A 52 -16.64 -12.04 22.01
N GLN A 53 -16.70 -13.30 22.45
CA GLN A 53 -16.10 -14.42 21.72
C GLN A 53 -16.71 -14.59 20.32
N LYS A 54 -18.04 -14.44 20.22
CA LYS A 54 -18.75 -14.47 18.94
C LYS A 54 -18.28 -13.32 18.03
N ASN A 55 -18.21 -12.10 18.55
CA ASN A 55 -17.74 -10.92 17.81
C ASN A 55 -16.29 -11.07 17.33
N ILE A 56 -15.40 -11.65 18.14
CA ILE A 56 -14.01 -11.95 17.74
C ILE A 56 -13.99 -12.95 16.59
N ASN A 57 -14.76 -14.03 16.71
CA ASN A 57 -14.83 -15.08 15.69
C ASN A 57 -15.45 -14.56 14.38
N GLU A 58 -16.48 -13.73 14.46
CA GLU A 58 -17.12 -13.11 13.30
C GLU A 58 -16.25 -12.00 12.69
N GLY A 59 -15.51 -11.22 13.49
CA GLY A 59 -14.55 -10.23 13.00
C GLY A 59 -13.42 -10.85 12.17
N ASN A 60 -13.01 -12.07 12.50
CA ASN A 60 -12.06 -12.86 11.70
C ASN A 60 -12.64 -13.35 10.36
N SER A 61 -13.97 -13.31 10.19
CA SER A 61 -14.65 -13.73 8.95
C SER A 61 -14.77 -12.61 7.89
N ASN A 62 -14.19 -11.42 8.13
CA ASN A 62 -14.06 -10.33 7.15
C ASN A 62 -13.08 -10.64 6.01
N GLN A 63 -13.05 -11.89 5.55
CA GLN A 63 -12.26 -12.37 4.43
C GLN A 63 -12.61 -11.62 3.13
N ARG A 64 -13.85 -11.10 3.01
CA ARG A 64 -14.26 -10.27 1.88
C ARG A 64 -13.46 -8.98 1.75
N SER A 65 -13.12 -8.29 2.85
CA SER A 65 -12.31 -7.06 2.76
C SER A 65 -10.85 -7.35 2.42
N VAL A 66 -10.34 -8.52 2.83
CA VAL A 66 -8.99 -8.96 2.44
C VAL A 66 -8.94 -9.26 0.94
N LEU A 67 -9.93 -9.99 0.42
CA LEU A 67 -10.04 -10.33 -1.00
C LEU A 67 -10.14 -9.08 -1.89
N ASP A 68 -10.85 -8.04 -1.44
CA ASP A 68 -11.00 -6.78 -2.17
C ASP A 68 -9.69 -5.98 -2.24
N ILE A 69 -8.93 -5.94 -1.14
CA ILE A 69 -7.62 -5.29 -1.08
C ILE A 69 -6.61 -6.06 -1.96
N THR A 70 -6.61 -7.39 -1.93
CA THR A 70 -5.70 -8.19 -2.76
C THR A 70 -6.00 -8.03 -4.25
N ALA A 71 -7.28 -8.01 -4.64
CA ALA A 71 -7.66 -7.77 -6.03
C ALA A 71 -7.20 -6.39 -6.53
N THR A 72 -7.16 -5.39 -5.64
CA THR A 72 -6.63 -4.06 -5.96
C THR A 72 -5.12 -4.11 -6.23
N PHE A 73 -4.36 -4.93 -5.51
CA PHE A 73 -2.94 -5.14 -5.78
C PHE A 73 -2.71 -5.82 -7.14
N ASP A 74 -3.48 -6.86 -7.43
CA ASP A 74 -3.40 -7.57 -8.72
C ASP A 74 -3.67 -6.62 -9.89
N GLU A 75 -4.72 -5.78 -9.79
CA GLU A 75 -5.05 -4.80 -10.83
C GLU A 75 -3.95 -3.72 -10.98
N TRP A 76 -3.33 -3.30 -9.88
CA TRP A 76 -2.21 -2.35 -9.93
C TRP A 76 -0.98 -2.97 -10.60
N GLU A 77 -0.66 -4.23 -10.29
CA GLU A 77 0.46 -4.95 -10.88
C GLU A 77 0.27 -5.10 -12.40
N GLU A 78 -0.89 -5.61 -12.84
CA GLU A 78 -1.20 -5.79 -14.25
C GLU A 78 -1.07 -4.48 -15.05
N ARG A 79 -1.65 -3.38 -14.52
CA ARG A 79 -1.57 -2.07 -15.18
C ARG A 79 -0.14 -1.53 -15.22
N THR A 80 0.66 -1.78 -14.19
CA THR A 80 2.05 -1.31 -14.13
C THR A 80 2.92 -2.05 -15.13
N ILE A 81 2.79 -3.37 -15.23
CA ILE A 81 3.46 -4.19 -16.25
C ILE A 81 3.08 -3.70 -17.65
N GLU A 82 1.81 -3.43 -17.90
CA GLU A 82 1.35 -2.96 -19.20
C GLU A 82 1.95 -1.59 -19.56
N LYS A 83 2.02 -0.66 -18.60
CA LYS A 83 2.70 0.63 -18.83
C LYS A 83 4.18 0.48 -19.17
N VAL A 84 4.89 -0.42 -18.48
CA VAL A 84 6.30 -0.70 -18.76
C VAL A 84 6.46 -1.25 -20.18
N LYS A 85 5.60 -2.19 -20.59
CA LYS A 85 5.60 -2.75 -21.96
C LYS A 85 5.35 -1.66 -23.00
N GLN A 86 4.38 -0.78 -22.78
CA GLN A 86 4.06 0.33 -23.68
C GLN A 86 5.24 1.29 -23.82
N ALA A 87 5.88 1.66 -22.71
CA ALA A 87 7.07 2.51 -22.72
C ALA A 87 8.22 1.86 -23.52
N ALA A 88 8.46 0.56 -23.32
CA ALA A 88 9.47 -0.18 -24.06
C ALA A 88 9.18 -0.23 -25.57
N GLU A 89 7.93 -0.47 -25.97
CA GLU A 89 7.53 -0.48 -27.39
C GLU A 89 7.66 0.91 -28.04
N LEU A 90 7.33 1.98 -27.31
CA LEU A 90 7.56 3.34 -27.78
C LEU A 90 9.05 3.63 -27.99
N ALA A 91 9.91 3.22 -27.04
CA ALA A 91 11.35 3.39 -27.16
C ALA A 91 11.91 2.63 -28.38
N LYS A 92 11.50 1.38 -28.60
CA LYS A 92 11.89 0.61 -29.79
C LYS A 92 11.48 1.30 -31.10
N LYS A 93 10.26 1.84 -31.17
CA LYS A 93 9.80 2.61 -32.34
C LYS A 93 10.64 3.85 -32.58
N GLN A 94 11.06 4.55 -31.53
CA GLN A 94 11.94 5.71 -31.65
C GLN A 94 13.32 5.32 -32.18
N VAL A 95 13.90 4.22 -31.69
CA VAL A 95 15.17 3.66 -32.19
C VAL A 95 15.09 3.42 -33.70
N VAL A 96 14.06 2.70 -34.15
CA VAL A 96 13.85 2.40 -35.58
C VAL A 96 13.69 3.69 -36.38
N LYS A 97 12.94 4.67 -35.87
CA LYS A 97 12.75 5.95 -36.53
C LYS A 97 14.06 6.71 -36.71
N ILE A 98 14.92 6.77 -35.68
CA ILE A 98 16.24 7.41 -35.74
C ILE A 98 17.10 6.74 -36.81
N ILE A 99 17.16 5.40 -36.81
CA ILE A 99 17.94 4.64 -37.80
C ILE A 99 17.45 4.93 -39.22
N ASN A 100 16.14 4.86 -39.46
CA ASN A 100 15.55 5.10 -40.77
C ASN A 100 15.79 6.54 -41.23
N SER A 101 15.66 7.53 -40.34
CA SER A 101 15.89 8.94 -40.66
C SER A 101 17.35 9.19 -41.07
N ASN A 102 18.29 8.59 -40.34
CA ASN A 102 19.73 8.69 -40.65
C ASN A 102 20.08 8.03 -42.00
N GLN A 103 19.46 6.88 -42.30
CA GLN A 103 19.61 6.21 -43.59
C GLN A 103 19.05 7.05 -44.73
N GLU A 104 17.87 7.66 -44.54
CA GLU A 104 17.24 8.53 -45.53
C GLU A 104 18.09 9.78 -45.80
N GLU A 105 18.59 10.44 -44.76
CA GLU A 105 19.48 11.60 -44.89
C GLU A 105 20.76 11.24 -45.66
N SER A 106 21.37 10.11 -45.33
CA SER A 106 22.56 9.60 -46.02
C SER A 106 22.28 9.32 -47.50
N ALA A 107 21.12 8.71 -47.82
CA ALA A 107 20.70 8.44 -49.19
C ALA A 107 20.44 9.73 -49.97
N ILE A 108 19.85 10.76 -49.34
CA ILE A 108 19.64 12.07 -49.95
C ILE A 108 20.98 12.75 -50.24
N ARG A 109 21.92 12.79 -49.28
CA ARG A 109 23.26 13.37 -49.49
C ARG A 109 23.99 12.65 -50.62
N PHE A 110 23.97 11.31 -50.64
CA PHE A 110 24.58 10.53 -51.72
C PHE A 110 23.98 10.85 -53.09
N ARG A 111 22.65 10.93 -53.18
CA ARG A 111 21.94 11.25 -54.42
C ARG A 111 22.29 12.65 -54.92
N ASN A 112 22.39 13.63 -54.02
CA ASN A 112 22.74 15.01 -54.37
C ASN A 112 24.17 15.10 -54.93
N ILE A 113 25.14 14.47 -54.25
CA ILE A 113 26.53 14.39 -54.72
C ILE A 113 26.59 13.70 -56.10
N SER A 114 25.88 12.58 -56.27
CA SER A 114 25.87 11.82 -57.52
C SER A 114 25.29 12.64 -58.68
N LYS A 115 24.16 13.31 -58.44
CA LYS A 115 23.54 14.20 -59.43
C LYS A 115 24.45 15.35 -59.81
N GLU A 116 25.12 15.97 -58.84
CA GLU A 116 26.05 17.05 -59.11
C GLU A 116 27.25 16.59 -59.95
N LEU A 117 27.80 15.41 -59.66
CA LEU A 117 28.89 14.81 -60.45
C LEU A 117 28.48 14.57 -61.90
N ASP A 118 27.29 13.99 -62.11
CA ASP A 118 26.75 13.73 -63.45
C ASP A 118 26.50 15.03 -64.22
N ASP A 119 25.86 16.01 -63.59
CA ASP A 119 25.56 17.31 -64.20
C ASP A 119 26.84 18.02 -64.69
N ARG A 120 27.90 17.99 -63.87
CA ARG A 120 29.19 18.61 -64.21
C ARG A 120 29.91 17.86 -65.33
N ARG A 121 29.85 16.53 -65.32
CA ARG A 121 30.39 15.68 -66.39
C ARG A 121 29.72 15.98 -67.73
N VAL A 122 28.39 16.08 -67.74
CA VAL A 122 27.61 16.40 -68.95
C VAL A 122 27.92 17.81 -69.45
N LYS A 123 27.95 18.80 -68.55
CA LYS A 123 28.22 20.20 -68.89
C LYS A 123 29.67 20.48 -69.26
N LYS A 124 30.59 19.51 -69.10
CA LYS A 124 32.05 19.67 -69.21
C LYS A 124 32.59 20.86 -68.40
N SER A 125 31.89 21.22 -67.32
CA SER A 125 32.20 22.36 -66.45
C SER A 125 32.71 21.81 -65.12
N VAL A 126 33.97 21.39 -65.15
CA VAL A 126 34.65 20.83 -63.98
C VAL A 126 35.69 21.84 -63.52
N LEU A 127 35.51 22.37 -62.31
CA LEU A 127 36.48 23.24 -61.65
C LEU A 127 37.17 22.44 -60.53
N GLU A 128 38.46 22.68 -60.32
CA GLU A 128 39.26 21.92 -59.34
C GLU A 128 38.72 22.03 -57.91
N HIS A 129 38.21 23.20 -57.54
CA HIS A 129 37.62 23.43 -56.21
C HIS A 129 36.34 22.61 -56.01
N ASP A 130 35.53 22.42 -57.05
CA ASP A 130 34.32 21.61 -56.99
C ASP A 130 34.64 20.13 -56.78
N ILE A 131 35.65 19.61 -57.48
CA ILE A 131 36.12 18.24 -57.29
C ILE A 131 36.68 18.04 -55.88
N THR A 132 37.39 19.03 -55.35
CA THR A 132 37.93 18.98 -53.99
C THR A 132 36.81 18.95 -52.96
N ARG A 133 35.79 19.81 -53.11
CA ARG A 133 34.61 19.82 -52.24
C ARG A 133 33.83 18.50 -52.31
N LEU A 134 33.50 18.02 -53.52
CA LEU A 134 32.74 16.78 -53.70
C LEU A 134 33.49 15.56 -53.13
N LYS A 135 34.82 15.51 -53.25
CA LYS A 135 35.64 14.50 -52.58
C LYS A 135 35.49 14.57 -51.06
N GLN A 136 35.59 15.76 -50.48
CA GLN A 136 35.42 15.94 -49.04
C GLN A 136 34.02 15.51 -48.57
N GLU A 137 32.96 15.89 -49.28
CA GLU A 137 31.60 15.49 -48.96
C GLU A 137 31.39 13.97 -49.02
N ILE A 138 31.97 13.29 -50.02
CA ILE A 138 31.97 11.82 -50.10
C ILE A 138 32.72 11.19 -48.92
N TYR A 139 33.91 11.70 -48.57
CA TYR A 139 34.67 11.18 -47.45
C TYR A 139 33.92 11.34 -46.14
N GLN A 140 33.32 12.51 -45.89
CA GLN A 140 32.49 12.75 -44.72
C GLN A 140 31.30 11.80 -44.66
N LEU A 141 30.56 11.65 -45.77
CA LEU A 141 29.42 10.74 -45.83
C LEU A 141 29.83 9.29 -45.55
N LYS A 142 31.01 8.86 -46.04
CA LYS A 142 31.55 7.53 -45.78
C LYS A 142 31.84 7.34 -44.29
N GLU A 143 32.49 8.29 -43.64
CA GLU A 143 32.75 8.25 -42.19
C GLU A 143 31.45 8.26 -41.38
N ASP A 144 30.46 9.05 -41.78
CA ASP A 144 29.16 9.12 -41.12
C ASP A 144 28.43 7.75 -41.19
N VAL A 145 28.42 7.12 -42.36
CA VAL A 145 27.82 5.77 -42.55
C VAL A 145 28.57 4.71 -41.75
N ILE A 146 29.91 4.73 -41.74
CA ILE A 146 30.72 3.78 -40.96
C ILE A 146 30.42 3.93 -39.47
N ARG A 147 30.35 5.18 -38.97
CA ARG A 147 30.01 5.49 -37.58
C ARG A 147 28.61 5.00 -37.20
N MET A 148 27.62 5.17 -38.08
CA MET A 148 26.27 4.65 -37.86
C MET A 148 26.22 3.12 -37.74
N ILE A 149 27.09 2.41 -38.48
CA ILE A 149 27.16 0.94 -38.44
C ILE A 149 27.92 0.44 -37.21
N GLN A 150 29.00 1.12 -36.82
CA GLN A 150 29.93 0.64 -35.79
C GLN A 150 29.57 1.10 -34.38
N THR A 151 28.93 2.26 -34.23
CA THR A 151 28.50 2.80 -32.95
C THR A 151 26.99 2.85 -32.91
N SER A 152 26.38 2.28 -31.87
CA SER A 152 25.01 2.63 -31.51
C SER A 152 25.01 4.11 -31.12
N THR A 153 24.77 5.02 -32.07
CA THR A 153 24.62 6.46 -31.84
C THR A 153 23.40 6.81 -30.98
N ILE A 154 22.74 5.79 -30.43
CA ILE A 154 21.53 5.88 -29.65
C ILE A 154 21.90 5.48 -28.23
N GLU A 155 21.81 6.46 -27.33
CA GLU A 155 21.96 6.24 -25.90
C GLU A 155 20.60 5.86 -25.30
N LEU A 156 20.57 4.74 -24.59
CA LEU A 156 19.38 4.29 -23.89
C LEU A 156 19.39 4.85 -22.47
N ASN A 157 18.49 5.80 -22.22
CA ASN A 157 18.26 6.36 -20.89
C ASN A 157 17.08 5.64 -20.24
N MET A 158 17.38 4.68 -19.35
CA MET A 158 16.37 3.94 -18.59
C MET A 158 16.74 3.93 -17.12
N LYS A 159 15.75 4.18 -16.25
CA LYS A 159 15.91 3.89 -14.84
C LYS A 159 15.89 2.38 -14.64
N GLN A 160 16.89 1.87 -13.94
CA GLN A 160 16.93 0.44 -13.60
C GLN A 160 15.83 0.12 -12.58
N GLY A 161 15.40 -1.14 -12.54
CA GLY A 161 14.40 -1.60 -11.58
C GLY A 161 14.79 -1.27 -10.14
N ASP A 162 16.08 -1.36 -9.82
CA ASP A 162 16.62 -1.10 -8.48
C ASP A 162 16.69 0.40 -8.13
N GLU A 163 16.54 1.30 -9.11
CA GLU A 163 16.46 2.75 -8.90
C GLU A 163 15.02 3.23 -8.67
N ILE A 164 14.05 2.33 -8.76
CA ILE A 164 12.64 2.61 -8.54
C ILE A 164 12.30 2.23 -7.10
N GLU A 165 11.89 3.21 -6.31
CA GLU A 165 11.41 3.00 -4.93
C GLU A 165 10.02 2.36 -4.94
N TRP A 166 9.96 1.06 -5.23
CA TRP A 166 8.70 0.30 -5.37
C TRP A 166 7.84 0.35 -4.10
N ASN A 167 8.48 0.40 -2.93
CA ASN A 167 7.79 0.47 -1.64
C ASN A 167 7.08 1.81 -1.39
N GLU A 168 7.46 2.88 -2.11
CA GLU A 168 6.72 4.15 -2.07
C GLU A 168 5.53 4.14 -3.02
N MET A 169 5.54 3.27 -4.05
CA MET A 169 4.45 3.17 -5.02
C MET A 169 3.26 2.36 -4.52
N MET A 170 3.50 1.37 -3.65
CA MET A 170 2.45 0.56 -3.05
C MET A 170 2.83 0.12 -1.63
N TYR A 171 2.03 0.51 -0.64
CA TYR A 171 2.23 0.13 0.76
C TYR A 171 0.90 -0.05 1.48
N VAL A 172 0.93 -0.78 2.60
CA VAL A 172 -0.22 -0.99 3.48
C VAL A 172 0.04 -0.29 4.79
N GLU A 173 -0.86 0.61 5.17
CA GLU A 173 -0.84 1.28 6.46
C GLU A 173 -2.03 0.83 7.32
N LYS A 174 -1.75 0.48 8.57
CA LYS A 174 -2.80 0.18 9.54
C LYS A 174 -3.43 1.48 10.02
N LYS A 175 -4.67 1.75 9.64
CA LYS A 175 -5.46 2.81 10.29
C LYS A 175 -5.82 2.40 11.71
N SER A 176 -5.34 3.13 12.71
CA SER A 176 -5.83 3.00 14.09
C SER A 176 -7.19 3.70 14.19
N VAL A 177 -8.25 2.93 14.48
CA VAL A 177 -9.54 3.51 14.89
C VAL A 177 -9.44 3.83 16.38
N THR A 178 -9.44 5.11 16.73
CA THR A 178 -9.58 5.55 18.12
C THR A 178 -11.00 5.24 18.58
N LEU A 179 -11.16 4.18 19.37
CA LEU A 179 -12.40 3.90 20.08
C LEU A 179 -12.57 4.99 21.16
N CYS A 180 -13.59 5.84 21.01
CA CYS A 180 -14.04 6.72 22.07
C CYS A 180 -14.58 5.85 23.21
N ASN A 181 -13.84 5.78 24.32
CA ASN A 181 -14.15 4.97 25.48
C ASN A 181 -15.49 5.38 26.10
N ARG A 182 -16.58 4.67 25.75
CA ARG A 182 -17.85 4.72 26.47
C ARG A 182 -17.85 3.63 27.56
N TRP A 183 -16.87 3.68 28.46
CA TRP A 183 -16.86 2.90 29.71
C TRP A 183 -16.95 3.85 30.89
N HIS A 184 -18.11 4.48 31.09
CA HIS A 184 -18.45 5.12 32.36
C HIS A 184 -19.88 4.69 32.69
N GLN A 185 -20.01 3.49 33.26
CA GLN A 185 -21.05 3.15 34.24
C GLN A 185 -20.78 1.74 34.83
N LEU A 186 -19.58 1.52 35.37
CA LEU A 186 -19.49 0.59 36.50
C LEU A 186 -20.02 1.38 37.71
N LYS A 187 -21.29 1.15 38.07
CA LYS A 187 -21.79 1.60 39.36
C LYS A 187 -20.93 0.94 40.44
N PRO A 188 -20.41 1.69 41.42
CA PRO A 188 -19.72 1.07 42.55
C PRO A 188 -20.70 0.10 43.23
N ILE A 189 -20.23 -1.13 43.46
CA ILE A 189 -20.84 -2.09 44.37
C ILE A 189 -21.25 -1.32 45.62
N GLY A 190 -22.55 -1.38 45.94
CA GLY A 190 -23.22 -0.51 46.90
C GLY A 190 -22.41 -0.36 48.18
N LYS A 191 -21.82 0.82 48.37
CA LYS A 191 -21.44 1.29 49.70
C LYS A 191 -22.76 1.52 50.44
N TYR A 192 -23.09 0.66 51.38
CA TYR A 192 -23.98 1.05 52.48
C TYR A 192 -23.22 2.11 53.30
N LEU A 193 -23.36 3.37 52.88
CA LEU A 193 -22.97 4.52 53.66
C LEU A 193 -24.07 4.77 54.68
N SER A 194 -23.74 4.44 55.93
CA SER A 194 -24.31 4.95 57.16
C SER A 194 -24.68 6.43 57.06
N ARG A 195 -25.94 6.75 57.32
CA ARG A 195 -26.38 8.11 57.69
C ARG A 195 -26.39 8.21 59.21
N SER A 196 -25.67 9.20 59.70
CA SER A 196 -25.64 9.69 61.08
C SER A 196 -27.01 10.15 61.58
#